data_AF-A0A9X3CBF0-F1
#
_entry.id   AF-A0A9X3CBF0-F1
#
_cell.length_a   1.000
_cell.length_b   1.000
_cell.length_c   1.000
_cell.angle_alpha   90.00
_cell.angle_beta   90.00
_cell.angle_gamma   90.00
#
_symmetry.space_group_name_H-M   'P 1'
#
loop_
_entity.id
_entity.type
_entity.pdbx_description
1 polymer ?
#
loop_
_entity_poly.entity_id
_entity_poly.type
_entity_poly.pdbx_seq_one_letter_code
_entity_poly.pdbx_strand_id
1 'polypeptide(L)'
;MMSEHMPPSTYILRNLIAVEVPESVSWFPQTIGWKIIAVLLVALLIYAAYLGVKHWWHNRYRTEAIEQLKLINLESASSEQALFNVTKSVMVYLNPQHASLYGEPFLVCLDSYLLSKGQRLPNQTDSFRFTTEVGRTWMQSLVEPDCSLSPEERQLLATDLSYWVKSHQAACSTDVLESKEDLKQDSTASQRKGGQL
;
A
#
# COMPACT_ATOMS: atom_id res chain seq x y z
N MET A 1 5.40 -79.24 -52.87
CA MET A 1 4.08 -78.58 -52.87
C MET A 1 4.24 -77.25 -52.16
N MET A 2 4.14 -76.13 -52.87
CA MET A 2 4.14 -74.79 -52.29
C MET A 2 2.95 -74.08 -52.94
N SER A 3 1.88 -73.92 -52.17
CA SER A 3 0.62 -73.36 -52.66
C SER A 3 0.74 -71.84 -52.63
N GLU A 4 0.85 -71.24 -53.82
CA GLU A 4 0.82 -69.80 -53.98
C GLU A 4 -0.64 -69.33 -53.93
N HIS A 5 -1.07 -68.88 -52.76
CA HIS A 5 -2.38 -68.32 -52.55
C HIS A 5 -2.31 -66.82 -52.88
N MET A 6 -2.58 -66.46 -54.13
CA MET A 6 -2.85 -65.06 -54.45
C MET A 6 -4.16 -64.67 -53.75
N PRO A 7 -4.15 -63.66 -52.85
CA PRO A 7 -5.37 -63.25 -52.19
C PRO A 7 -6.37 -62.74 -53.26
N PRO A 8 -7.67 -63.08 -53.13
CA PRO A 8 -8.67 -62.63 -54.08
C PRO A 8 -8.68 -61.10 -54.10
N SER A 9 -8.60 -60.52 -55.29
CA SER A 9 -8.73 -59.08 -55.57
C SER A 9 -10.15 -58.63 -55.24
N THR A 10 -10.44 -58.58 -53.95
CA THR A 10 -11.72 -58.22 -53.40
C THR A 10 -11.88 -56.72 -53.60
N TYR A 11 -12.91 -56.35 -54.36
CA TYR A 11 -13.30 -54.99 -54.75
C TYR A 11 -13.38 -53.98 -53.59
N ILE A 12 -13.38 -54.47 -52.34
CA ILE A 12 -13.39 -53.70 -51.09
C ILE A 12 -12.19 -52.74 -50.96
N LEU A 13 -11.01 -53.09 -51.49
CA LEU A 13 -9.79 -52.26 -51.34
C LEU A 13 -9.62 -51.20 -52.45
N ARG A 14 -10.36 -51.31 -53.56
CA ARG A 14 -10.23 -50.38 -54.71
C ARG A 14 -10.82 -49.00 -54.43
N ASN A 15 -11.73 -48.91 -53.46
CA ASN A 15 -12.49 -47.70 -53.15
C ASN A 15 -12.03 -47.02 -51.84
N LEU A 16 -10.89 -47.45 -51.29
CA LEU A 16 -10.20 -46.70 -50.24
C LEU A 16 -9.53 -45.50 -50.89
N ILE A 17 -10.31 -44.43 -51.03
CA ILE A 17 -9.83 -43.08 -51.31
C ILE A 17 -8.74 -42.80 -50.28
N ALA A 18 -7.52 -42.51 -50.74
CA ALA A 18 -6.46 -42.03 -49.86
C ALA A 18 -7.02 -40.82 -49.12
N VAL A 19 -7.30 -41.00 -47.82
CA VAL A 19 -7.82 -39.91 -47.00
C VAL A 19 -6.70 -38.88 -46.93
N GLU A 20 -6.89 -37.74 -47.57
CA GLU A 20 -5.97 -36.62 -47.41
C GLU A 20 -5.90 -36.35 -45.91
N VAL A 21 -4.68 -36.45 -45.35
CA VAL A 21 -4.45 -36.14 -43.94
C VAL A 21 -4.90 -34.69 -43.79
N PRO A 22 -5.94 -34.40 -42.99
CA PRO A 22 -6.44 -33.04 -42.90
C PRO A 22 -5.26 -32.17 -42.47
N GLU A 23 -5.00 -31.10 -43.21
CA GLU A 23 -3.98 -30.14 -42.81
C GLU A 23 -4.19 -29.80 -41.34
N SER A 24 -3.11 -29.86 -40.57
CA SER A 24 -3.17 -29.67 -39.12
C SER A 24 -3.93 -28.40 -38.82
N VAL A 25 -5.12 -28.54 -38.22
CA VAL A 25 -5.99 -27.42 -37.90
C VAL A 25 -5.16 -26.44 -37.09
N SER A 26 -4.96 -25.24 -37.65
CA SER A 26 -4.21 -24.20 -36.95
C SER A 26 -4.95 -23.91 -35.66
N TRP A 27 -4.39 -24.37 -34.54
CA TRP A 27 -4.89 -24.13 -33.19
C TRP A 27 -4.82 -22.65 -32.80
N PHE A 28 -4.27 -21.81 -33.68
CA PHE A 28 -4.30 -20.36 -33.56
C PHE A 28 -5.52 -19.80 -34.28
N PRO A 29 -6.56 -19.37 -33.55
CA PRO A 29 -7.76 -18.82 -34.18
C PRO A 29 -7.42 -17.51 -34.92
N GLN A 30 -7.85 -17.42 -36.17
CA GLN A 30 -7.62 -16.29 -37.09
C GLN A 30 -8.47 -15.04 -36.73
N THR A 31 -8.94 -14.92 -35.50
CA THR A 31 -9.87 -13.86 -35.08
C THR A 31 -9.15 -12.77 -34.31
N ILE A 32 -9.52 -11.52 -34.58
CA ILE A 32 -9.03 -10.32 -33.88
C ILE A 32 -9.27 -10.38 -32.35
N GLY A 33 -10.14 -11.28 -31.87
CA GLY A 33 -10.45 -11.47 -30.45
C GLY A 33 -9.23 -11.68 -29.56
N TRP A 34 -8.20 -12.40 -30.00
CA TRP A 34 -6.98 -12.58 -29.20
C TRP A 34 -6.14 -11.32 -29.09
N LYS A 35 -6.18 -10.45 -30.10
CA LYS A 35 -5.53 -9.13 -30.01
C LYS A 35 -6.25 -8.27 -28.99
N ILE A 36 -7.58 -8.35 -28.93
CA ILE A 36 -8.37 -7.65 -27.91
C ILE A 36 -8.04 -8.18 -26.51
N ILE A 37 -7.98 -9.50 -26.33
CA ILE A 37 -7.59 -10.11 -25.04
C ILE A 37 -6.16 -9.71 -24.66
N ALA A 38 -5.21 -9.74 -25.60
CA ALA A 38 -3.83 -9.33 -25.35
C ALA A 38 -3.76 -7.86 -24.93
N VAL A 39 -4.47 -6.96 -25.62
CA VAL A 39 -4.54 -5.53 -25.25
C VAL A 39 -5.18 -5.34 -23.87
N LEU A 40 -6.26 -6.07 -23.56
CA LEU A 40 -6.90 -6.04 -22.25
C LEU A 40 -5.94 -6.50 -21.15
N LEU A 41 -5.21 -7.59 -21.38
CA LEU A 41 -4.24 -8.12 -20.44
C LEU A 41 -3.09 -7.13 -20.19
N VAL A 42 -2.58 -6.49 -21.25
CA VAL A 42 -1.56 -5.45 -21.14
C VAL A 42 -2.10 -4.25 -20.35
N ALA A 43 -3.33 -3.80 -20.61
CA ALA A 43 -3.95 -2.71 -19.86
C ALA A 43 -4.10 -3.06 -18.37
N LEU A 44 -4.50 -4.29 -18.05
CA LEU A 44 -4.59 -4.79 -16.67
C LEU A 44 -3.21 -4.82 -16.00
N LEU A 45 -2.17 -5.30 -16.70
CA LEU A 45 -0.80 -5.28 -16.19
C LEU A 45 -0.30 -3.85 -15.90
N ILE A 46 -0.56 -2.90 -16.80
CA ILE A 46 -0.20 -1.50 -16.59
C ILE A 46 -0.95 -0.94 -15.37
N TYR A 47 -2.24 -1.23 -15.26
CA TYR A 47 -3.05 -0.80 -14.13
C TYR A 47 -2.53 -1.41 -12.80
N ALA A 48 -2.25 -2.71 -12.77
CA ALA A 48 -1.68 -3.39 -11.61
C ALA A 48 -0.30 -2.82 -11.24
N ALA A 49 0.55 -2.55 -12.22
CA ALA A 49 1.84 -1.91 -12.01
C ALA A 49 1.67 -0.49 -11.43
N TYR A 50 0.73 0.30 -11.96
CA TYR A 50 0.41 1.62 -11.44
C TYR A 50 -0.05 1.57 -9.97
N LEU A 51 -0.94 0.63 -9.61
CA LEU A 51 -1.36 0.42 -8.22
C LEU A 51 -0.18 -0.01 -7.34
N GLY A 52 0.69 -0.89 -7.84
CA GLY A 52 1.89 -1.34 -7.12
C GLY A 52 2.86 -0.19 -6.85
N VAL A 53 3.10 0.65 -7.86
CA VAL A 53 3.94 1.84 -7.72
C VAL A 53 3.31 2.84 -6.77
N LYS A 54 2.00 3.15 -6.90
CA LYS A 54 1.27 4.02 -5.96
C LYS A 54 1.43 3.48 -4.54
N HIS A 55 1.24 2.18 -4.32
CA HIS A 55 1.40 1.56 -3.00
C HIS A 55 2.84 1.64 -2.47
N TRP A 56 3.83 1.43 -3.33
CA TRP A 56 5.24 1.51 -2.95
C TRP A 56 5.65 2.93 -2.54
N TRP A 57 5.23 3.95 -3.31
CA TRP A 57 5.45 5.35 -2.96
C TRP A 57 4.80 5.71 -1.62
N HIS A 58 3.58 5.24 -1.38
CA HIS A 58 2.89 5.39 -0.08
C HIS A 58 3.55 4.61 1.06
N ASN A 59 4.48 3.69 0.82
CA ASN A 59 5.18 2.98 1.91
C ASN A 59 6.60 3.52 2.13
N ARG A 60 7.15 4.29 1.18
CA ARG A 60 8.52 4.80 1.22
C ARG A 60 8.77 5.73 2.41
N TYR A 61 7.83 6.64 2.69
CA TYR A 61 7.96 7.57 3.82
C TYR A 61 8.09 6.83 5.16
N ARG A 62 7.48 5.64 5.31
CA ARG A 62 7.58 4.83 6.53
C ARG A 62 8.99 4.32 6.73
N THR A 63 9.61 3.82 5.66
CA THR A 63 10.98 3.32 5.69
C THR A 63 11.94 4.44 6.06
N GLU A 64 11.82 5.60 5.41
CA GLU A 64 12.66 6.76 5.70
C GLU A 64 12.48 7.25 7.14
N ALA A 65 11.25 7.32 7.65
CA ALA A 65 10.99 7.68 9.04
C ALA A 65 11.58 6.65 10.03
N ILE A 66 11.39 5.35 9.81
CA ILE A 66 11.96 4.31 10.68
C ILE A 66 13.50 4.36 10.68
N GLU A 67 14.11 4.61 9.53
CA GLU A 67 15.55 4.77 9.42
C GLU A 67 16.03 5.98 10.21
N GLN A 68 15.37 7.13 10.07
CA GLN A 68 15.66 8.32 10.86
C GLN A 68 15.52 8.04 12.36
N LEU A 69 14.44 7.38 12.79
CA LEU A 69 14.21 7.00 14.19
C LEU A 69 15.35 6.13 14.76
N LYS A 70 15.92 5.23 13.96
CA LYS A 70 17.05 4.38 14.36
C LYS A 70 18.39 5.12 14.41
N LEU A 71 18.55 6.16 13.60
CA LEU A 71 19.78 6.96 13.56
C LEU A 71 19.87 8.00 14.69
N ILE A 72 18.77 8.26 15.39
CA ILE A 72 18.75 9.20 16.52
C ILE A 72 19.62 8.66 17.66
N ASN A 73 20.58 9.49 18.10
CA ASN A 73 21.33 9.21 19.31
C ASN A 73 20.49 9.53 20.56
N LEU A 74 19.99 8.48 21.22
CA LEU A 74 19.14 8.58 22.42
C LEU A 74 19.86 9.10 23.68
N GLU A 75 21.20 9.15 23.66
CA GLU A 75 21.99 9.73 24.75
C GLU A 75 22.13 11.25 24.64
N SER A 76 21.80 11.82 23.47
CA SER A 76 21.87 13.26 23.26
C SER A 76 20.71 14.00 23.91
N ALA A 77 20.95 15.21 24.41
CA ALA A 77 19.91 16.09 24.94
C ALA A 77 18.88 16.54 23.88
N SER A 78 19.19 16.36 22.59
CA SER A 78 18.29 16.65 21.46
C SER A 78 17.47 15.43 21.01
N SER A 79 17.60 14.29 21.68
CA SER A 79 16.95 13.04 21.25
C SER A 79 15.42 13.15 21.22
N GLU A 80 14.85 13.80 22.23
CA GLU A 80 13.42 14.03 22.40
C GLU A 80 12.85 14.88 21.27
N GLN A 81 13.58 15.93 20.89
CA GLN A 81 13.23 16.83 19.79
C GLN A 81 13.36 16.13 18.45
N ALA A 82 14.40 15.31 18.26
CA ALA A 82 14.57 14.53 17.04
C ALA A 82 13.43 13.51 16.86
N LEU A 83 13.06 12.78 17.92
CA LEU A 83 11.92 11.87 17.93
C LEU A 83 10.62 12.58 17.58
N PHE A 84 10.44 13.82 18.09
CA PHE A 84 9.26 14.62 17.81
C PHE A 84 9.22 15.06 16.35
N ASN A 85 10.31 15.57 15.82
CA ASN A 85 10.39 16.07 14.44
C ASN A 85 10.13 14.97 13.41
N VAL A 86 10.69 13.77 13.62
CA VAL A 86 10.45 12.63 12.72
C VAL A 86 8.99 12.21 12.77
N THR A 87 8.45 12.00 13.97
CA THR A 87 7.04 11.61 14.15
C THR A 87 6.08 12.67 13.61
N LYS A 88 6.36 13.94 13.85
CA LYS A 88 5.56 15.06 13.36
C LYS A 88 5.59 15.15 11.83
N SER A 89 6.75 14.92 11.20
CA SER A 89 6.86 14.87 9.74
C SER A 89 5.98 13.77 9.15
N VAL A 90 5.93 12.59 9.80
CA VAL A 90 5.02 11.51 9.40
C VAL A 90 3.55 11.94 9.56
N MET A 91 3.18 12.54 10.69
CA MET A 91 1.80 13.00 10.91
C MET A 91 1.34 14.07 9.91
N VAL A 92 2.22 15.01 9.56
CA VAL A 92 1.95 16.05 8.54
C VAL A 92 1.82 15.42 7.15
N TYR A 93 2.64 14.41 6.85
CA TYR A 93 2.51 13.64 5.61
C TYR A 93 1.16 12.92 5.53
N LEU A 94 0.66 12.38 6.64
CA LEU A 94 -0.66 11.73 6.69
C LEU A 94 -1.81 12.73 6.52
N ASN A 95 -1.73 13.87 7.20
CA ASN A 95 -2.69 14.95 7.05
C ASN A 95 -2.00 16.30 7.34
N PRO A 96 -1.92 17.22 6.36
CA PRO A 96 -1.29 18.52 6.54
C PRO A 96 -1.87 19.34 7.71
N GLN A 97 -3.13 19.10 8.10
CA GLN A 97 -3.77 19.78 9.24
C GLN A 97 -3.10 19.44 10.59
N HIS A 98 -2.34 18.35 10.67
CA HIS A 98 -1.64 17.96 11.89
C HIS A 98 -0.39 18.80 12.18
N ALA A 99 0.03 19.68 11.26
CA ALA A 99 1.19 20.55 11.46
C ALA A 99 1.06 21.47 12.69
N SER A 100 -0.17 21.89 13.00
CA SER A 100 -0.47 22.75 14.16
C SER A 100 -0.57 21.98 15.48
N LEU A 101 -0.62 20.64 15.46
CA LEU A 101 -0.75 19.84 16.67
C LEU A 101 0.55 19.85 17.48
N TYR A 102 0.39 19.98 18.79
CA TYR A 102 1.46 19.96 19.79
C TYR A 102 0.89 19.52 21.14
N GLY A 103 1.71 18.97 22.03
CA GLY A 103 1.30 18.62 23.39
C GLY A 103 0.31 17.45 23.44
N GLU A 104 -0.67 17.53 24.35
CA GLU A 104 -1.68 16.48 24.52
C GLU A 104 -2.48 16.18 23.24
N PRO A 105 -2.98 17.18 22.46
CA PRO A 105 -3.67 16.92 21.19
C PRO A 105 -2.85 16.09 20.19
N PHE A 106 -1.52 16.24 20.20
CA PHE A 106 -0.63 15.45 19.35
C PHE A 106 -0.62 13.97 19.78
N LEU A 107 -0.50 13.71 21.09
CA LEU A 107 -0.51 12.34 21.64
C LEU A 107 -1.84 11.63 21.39
N VAL A 108 -2.96 12.33 21.59
CA VAL A 108 -4.30 11.79 21.31
C VAL A 108 -4.46 11.43 19.84
N CYS A 109 -3.90 12.25 18.94
CA CYS A 109 -3.93 11.96 17.51
C CYS A 109 -3.09 10.71 17.17
N LEU A 110 -1.90 10.53 17.75
CA LEU A 110 -1.12 9.30 17.59
C LEU A 110 -1.91 8.05 18.02
N ASP A 111 -2.58 8.13 19.17
CA ASP A 111 -3.42 7.04 19.70
C ASP A 111 -4.60 6.73 18.77
N SER A 112 -5.20 7.75 18.14
CA SER A 112 -6.31 7.56 17.19
C SER A 112 -5.91 6.72 15.97
N TYR A 113 -4.67 6.86 15.50
CA TYR A 113 -4.13 6.07 14.39
C TYR A 113 -3.86 4.60 14.77
N LEU A 114 -3.69 4.30 16.07
CA LEU A 114 -3.53 2.93 16.58
C LEU A 114 -4.89 2.25 16.80
N LEU A 115 -5.86 2.96 17.38
CA LEU A 115 -7.17 2.42 17.77
C LEU A 115 -8.02 1.92 16.59
N SER A 116 -7.75 2.41 15.37
CA SER A 116 -8.47 2.00 14.15
C SER A 116 -8.33 0.49 13.83
N LYS A 117 -7.27 -0.15 14.32
CA LYS A 117 -7.11 -1.61 14.28
C LYS A 117 -7.04 -2.05 15.74
N GLY A 118 -7.93 -2.93 16.20
CA GLY A 118 -7.83 -3.57 17.52
C GLY A 118 -6.60 -4.48 17.69
N GLN A 119 -5.44 -4.10 17.15
CA GLN A 119 -4.16 -4.77 17.33
C GLN A 119 -3.69 -4.55 18.76
N ARG A 120 -3.84 -5.59 19.59
CA ARG A 120 -3.05 -5.73 20.81
C ARG A 120 -1.60 -5.96 20.42
N LEU A 121 -0.67 -5.19 20.99
CA LEU A 121 0.75 -5.57 20.95
C LEU A 121 0.91 -6.93 21.67
N PRO A 122 1.72 -7.85 21.14
CA PRO A 122 2.10 -9.03 21.89
C PRO A 122 2.89 -8.57 23.11
N ASN A 123 2.40 -8.93 24.31
CA ASN A 123 3.07 -8.79 25.61
C ASN A 123 2.90 -7.49 26.42
N GLN A 124 1.85 -6.69 26.20
CA GLN A 124 1.50 -5.59 27.11
C GLN A 124 0.00 -5.60 27.44
N THR A 125 -0.34 -6.00 28.68
CA THR A 125 -1.68 -5.90 29.29
C THR A 125 -1.95 -4.49 29.74
N ASP A 126 -2.16 -3.61 28.78
CA ASP A 126 -3.03 -2.43 28.84
C ASP A 126 -2.87 -1.77 27.48
N SER A 127 -3.93 -1.13 26.98
CA SER A 127 -3.90 -0.54 25.65
C SER A 127 -2.78 0.49 25.58
N PHE A 128 -1.68 0.19 24.90
CA PHE A 128 -0.54 1.10 24.75
C PHE A 128 -1.06 2.45 24.24
N ARG A 129 -0.84 3.50 25.04
CA ARG A 129 -1.28 4.87 24.75
C ARG A 129 -0.12 5.82 24.94
N PHE A 130 0.10 6.67 23.95
CA PHE A 130 1.02 7.79 24.05
C PHE A 130 0.50 8.85 25.02
N THR A 131 -0.79 8.84 25.37
CA THR A 131 -1.41 9.71 26.39
C THR A 131 -1.03 9.33 27.85
N THR A 132 0.02 8.54 28.05
CA THR A 132 0.59 8.16 29.36
C THR A 132 1.48 9.25 29.94
N GLU A 133 1.94 9.08 31.19
CA GLU A 133 2.85 10.03 31.85
C GLU A 133 4.13 10.25 31.04
N VAL A 134 4.72 9.18 30.47
CA VAL A 134 5.91 9.27 29.60
C VAL A 134 5.68 10.19 28.40
N GLY A 135 4.53 10.10 27.73
CA GLY A 135 4.22 10.96 26.59
C GLY A 135 3.99 12.42 27.00
N ARG A 136 3.41 12.67 28.18
CA ARG A 136 3.25 14.04 28.70
C ARG A 136 4.60 14.65 29.09
N THR A 137 5.43 13.90 29.80
CA THR A 137 6.80 14.29 30.15
C THR A 137 7.60 14.56 28.89
N TRP A 138 7.43 13.76 27.84
CA TRP A 138 8.03 14.04 26.53
C TRP A 138 7.56 15.37 25.94
N MET A 139 6.26 15.67 25.95
CA MET A 139 5.77 16.96 25.43
C MET A 139 6.26 18.16 26.25
N GLN A 140 6.46 17.97 27.56
CA GLN A 140 7.01 18.97 28.46
C GLN A 140 8.52 19.16 28.22
N SER A 141 9.27 18.08 28.00
CA SER A 141 10.72 18.11 27.76
C SER A 141 11.12 18.89 26.50
N LEU A 142 10.19 19.01 25.54
CA LEU A 142 10.36 19.79 24.32
C LEU A 142 10.34 21.31 24.59
N VAL A 143 9.67 21.77 25.65
CA VAL A 143 9.55 23.18 26.02
C VAL A 143 10.52 23.53 27.15
N GLU A 144 10.60 22.66 28.15
CA GLU A 144 11.37 22.85 29.38
C GLU A 144 12.55 21.85 29.41
N PRO A 145 13.80 22.31 29.29
CA PRO A 145 14.97 21.43 29.28
C PRO A 145 15.22 20.74 30.63
N ASP A 146 14.64 21.25 31.71
CA ASP A 146 14.78 20.69 33.07
C ASP A 146 13.94 19.41 33.29
N CYS A 147 12.93 19.18 32.44
CA CYS A 147 12.07 18.00 32.51
C CYS A 147 12.48 16.96 31.46
N SER A 148 13.65 16.33 31.61
CA SER A 148 14.12 15.32 30.66
C SER A 148 13.62 13.91 30.98
N LEU A 149 13.35 13.10 29.95
CA LEU A 149 13.04 11.67 30.09
C LEU A 149 14.27 10.90 30.58
N SER A 150 14.03 9.85 31.36
CA SER A 150 15.07 8.86 31.70
C SER A 150 15.59 8.17 30.43
N PRO A 151 16.87 7.74 30.37
CA PRO A 151 17.40 6.97 29.25
C PRO A 151 16.57 5.74 28.89
N GLU A 152 15.98 5.07 29.88
CA GLU A 152 15.09 3.91 29.67
C GLU A 152 13.77 4.32 29.01
N GLU A 153 13.16 5.42 29.45
CA GLU A 153 11.92 5.96 28.90
C GLU A 153 12.10 6.43 27.46
N ARG A 154 13.26 7.02 27.13
CA ARG A 154 13.61 7.40 25.76
C ARG A 154 13.69 6.20 24.83
N GLN A 155 14.30 5.10 25.29
CA GLN A 155 14.40 3.86 24.51
C GLN A 155 13.03 3.22 24.29
N LEU A 156 12.20 3.20 25.34
CA LEU A 156 10.81 2.73 25.25
C LEU A 156 10.03 3.58 24.23
N LEU A 157 10.07 4.89 24.37
CA LEU A 157 9.40 5.83 23.46
C LEU A 157 9.87 5.68 22.01
N ALA A 158 11.18 5.56 21.76
CA ALA A 158 11.72 5.36 20.42
C ALA A 158 11.25 4.03 19.80
N THR A 159 11.15 2.98 20.61
CA THR A 159 10.63 1.67 20.19
C THR A 159 9.15 1.76 19.83
N ASP A 160 8.37 2.43 20.66
CA ASP A 160 6.93 2.60 20.47
C ASP A 160 6.60 3.48 19.26
N LEU A 161 7.34 4.57 19.07
CA LEU A 161 7.22 5.41 17.88
C LEU A 161 7.60 4.62 16.61
N SER A 162 8.68 3.83 16.67
CA SER A 162 9.06 2.95 15.56
C SER A 162 7.97 1.92 15.25
N TYR A 163 7.30 1.38 16.27
CA TYR A 163 6.17 0.48 16.09
C TYR A 163 4.96 1.21 15.48
N TRP A 164 4.64 2.41 15.96
CA TRP A 164 3.58 3.26 15.43
C TRP A 164 3.81 3.59 13.95
N VAL A 165 5.03 3.99 13.55
CA VAL A 165 5.35 4.26 12.13
C VAL A 165 5.16 3.01 11.26
N LYS A 166 5.45 1.82 11.78
CA LYS A 166 5.19 0.56 11.05
C LYS A 166 3.70 0.22 10.93
N SER A 167 2.94 0.45 12.00
CA SER A 167 1.59 -0.10 12.17
C SER A 167 0.45 0.87 11.85
N HIS A 168 0.69 2.18 11.86
CA HIS A 168 -0.36 3.17 11.56
C HIS A 168 -0.98 2.92 10.18
N GLN A 169 -2.27 3.20 10.02
CA GLN A 169 -2.98 3.04 8.76
C GLN A 169 -3.09 4.39 8.06
N ALA A 170 -2.40 4.56 6.92
CA ALA A 170 -2.52 5.76 6.09
C ALA A 170 -3.82 5.78 5.25
N ALA A 171 -4.42 4.61 5.05
CA ALA A 171 -5.57 4.42 4.16
C ALA A 171 -6.82 5.25 4.56
N CYS A 172 -6.95 5.63 5.83
CA CYS A 172 -8.05 6.48 6.29
C CYS A 172 -7.97 7.92 5.74
N SER A 173 -6.79 8.39 5.33
CA SER A 173 -6.61 9.78 4.88
C SER A 173 -6.69 9.94 3.35
N THR A 174 -6.32 8.93 2.56
CA THR A 174 -6.33 9.02 1.09
C THR A 174 -7.73 8.92 0.47
N ASP A 175 -8.63 8.11 1.02
CA ASP A 175 -10.03 8.02 0.51
C ASP A 175 -10.78 9.34 0.66
N VAL A 176 -10.45 10.13 1.69
CA VAL A 176 -11.06 11.44 1.94
C VAL A 176 -10.52 12.53 1.01
N LEU A 177 -9.31 12.35 0.48
CA LEU A 177 -8.70 13.30 -0.46
C LEU A 177 -9.14 13.02 -1.91
N GLU A 178 -9.18 11.76 -2.34
CA GLU A 178 -9.72 11.38 -3.66
C GLU A 178 -11.22 11.77 -3.75
N SER A 179 -12.01 11.51 -2.70
CA SER A 179 -13.43 11.93 -2.66
C SER A 179 -13.62 13.45 -2.75
N LYS A 180 -12.70 14.25 -2.20
CA LYS A 180 -12.78 15.73 -2.25
C LYS A 180 -12.33 16.31 -3.58
N GLU A 181 -11.38 15.67 -4.27
CA GLU A 181 -10.99 16.07 -5.62
C GLU A 181 -12.11 15.77 -6.62
N ASP A 182 -12.75 14.61 -6.52
CA ASP A 182 -13.89 14.23 -7.37
C ASP A 182 -15.09 15.18 -7.19
N LEU A 183 -15.41 15.55 -5.92
CA LEU A 183 -16.48 16.51 -5.61
C LEU A 183 -16.19 17.93 -6.11
N LYS A 184 -14.92 18.34 -6.16
CA LYS A 184 -14.53 19.66 -6.64
C LYS A 184 -14.54 19.73 -8.17
N GLN A 185 -14.22 18.63 -8.85
CA GLN A 185 -14.21 18.54 -10.30
C GLN A 185 -15.64 18.62 -10.87
N ASP A 186 -16.61 17.97 -10.21
CA ASP A 186 -18.02 17.98 -10.65
C ASP A 186 -18.71 19.35 -10.42
N SER A 187 -18.36 20.04 -9.32
CA SER A 187 -18.86 21.38 -9.02
C SER A 187 -18.38 22.44 -10.04
N THR A 188 -17.13 22.35 -10.50
CA THR A 188 -16.59 23.29 -11.52
C THR A 188 -17.14 23.05 -12.93
N ALA A 189 -17.56 21.82 -13.25
CA ALA A 189 -18.19 21.50 -14.54
C ALA A 189 -19.63 22.04 -14.63
N SER A 190 -20.37 22.06 -13.52
CA SER A 190 -21.75 22.57 -13.47
C SER A 190 -21.84 24.09 -13.61
N GLN A 191 -20.89 24.83 -13.03
CA GLN A 191 -20.90 26.31 -13.07
C GLN A 191 -20.60 26.89 -14.47
N ARG A 192 -20.00 26.11 -15.38
CA ARG A 192 -19.66 26.55 -16.74
C ARG A 192 -20.82 26.46 -17.74
N LYS A 193 -21.90 25.75 -17.41
CA LYS A 193 -23.10 25.61 -18.27
C LYS A 193 -24.20 26.64 -18.00
N GLY A 194 -24.14 27.40 -16.89
CA GLY A 194 -25.17 28.37 -16.50
C GLY A 194 -24.91 29.82 -16.91
N GLY A 195 -23.79 30.12 -17.59
CA GLY A 195 -23.35 31.50 -17.91
C GLY A 195 -23.51 31.94 -19.36
N GLN A 196 -24.22 31.18 -20.19
CA GLN A 196 -24.58 31.58 -21.56
C GLN A 196 -26.08 31.41 -21.75
N LEU A 197 -26.86 32.40 -21.30
CA LEU A 197 -28.18 32.77 -21.80
C LEU A 197 -28.46 34.21 -21.38
#